data_AF-A0A553ZSK1-F1
#
_entry.id   AF-A0A553ZSK1-F1
#
_cell.length_a   1.000
_cell.length_b   1.000
_cell.length_c   1.000
_cell.angle_alpha   90.00
_cell.angle_beta   90.00
_cell.angle_gamma   90.00
#
_symmetry.space_group_name_H-M   'P 1'
#
loop_
_entity.id
_entity.type
_entity.pdbx_description
1 polymer ?
#
loop_
_entity_poly.entity_id
_entity_poly.type
_entity_poly.pdbx_seq_one_letter_code
_entity_poly.pdbx_strand_id
1 'polypeptide(L)' 'YQRFHLPTTLAELDVDINNQAEIDKVIAHTLRPVESIHYLPVTLTPDALRAAFEKVESFKA' A
#
# COMPACT_ATOMS: atom_id res chain seq x y z
N TYR A 1 10.42 -6.63 -11.01
CA TYR A 1 11.06 -5.84 -9.94
C TYR A 1 12.51 -6.25 -9.70
N GLN A 2 12.80 -7.54 -9.54
CA GLN A 2 14.14 -8.07 -9.26
C GLN A 2 15.27 -7.63 -10.22
N ARG A 3 15.06 -7.62 -11.55
CA ARG A 3 16.08 -7.22 -12.53
C ARG A 3 16.60 -5.78 -12.36
N PHE A 4 15.77 -4.90 -11.79
CA PHE A 4 16.10 -3.49 -11.58
C PHE A 4 16.30 -3.15 -10.09
N HIS A 5 16.38 -4.16 -9.21
CA HIS A 5 16.52 -3.98 -7.76
C HIS A 5 15.47 -3.02 -7.17
N LEU A 6 14.25 -3.05 -7.72
CA LEU A 6 13.15 -2.27 -7.17
C LEU A 6 12.62 -2.97 -5.91
N PRO A 7 12.31 -2.21 -4.86
CA PRO A 7 11.68 -2.74 -3.66
C PRO A 7 10.31 -3.34 -4.00
N THR A 8 10.03 -4.48 -3.39
CA THR A 8 8.83 -5.31 -3.57
C THR A 8 8.05 -5.48 -2.28
N THR A 9 8.61 -5.09 -1.15
CA THR A 9 7.94 -5.01 0.15
C THR A 9 8.03 -3.59 0.72
N LEU A 10 7.20 -3.29 1.71
CA LEU A 10 7.27 -2.04 2.46
C LEU A 10 8.54 -1.99 3.32
N ALA A 11 8.99 -3.14 3.84
CA ALA A 11 10.24 -3.21 4.60
C ALA A 11 11.46 -2.78 3.76
N GLU A 12 11.51 -3.09 2.46
CA GLU A 12 12.57 -2.62 1.56
C GLU A 12 12.53 -1.11 1.28
N LEU A 13 11.44 -0.44 1.68
CA LEU A 13 11.26 1.01 1.66
C LEU A 13 11.46 1.65 3.05
N ASP A 14 11.97 0.89 4.04
CA ASP A 14 12.06 1.29 5.45
C ASP A 14 10.70 1.64 6.08
N VAL A 15 9.62 1.00 5.62
CA VAL A 15 8.26 1.19 6.14
C VAL A 15 7.83 -0.06 6.92
N ASP A 16 7.49 0.11 8.20
CA ASP A 16 6.92 -0.94 9.03
C ASP A 16 5.41 -1.05 8.84
N ILE A 17 4.95 -2.16 8.25
CA ILE A 17 3.52 -2.47 8.07
C ILE A 17 2.75 -2.52 9.40
N ASN A 18 3.42 -2.82 10.52
CA ASN A 18 2.80 -2.91 11.84
C ASN A 18 2.59 -1.53 12.48
N ASN A 19 3.20 -0.48 11.93
CA ASN A 19 2.98 0.90 12.36
C ASN A 19 1.65 1.42 11.82
N GLN A 20 0.55 1.04 12.48
CA GLN A 20 -0.82 1.36 12.06
C GLN A 20 -1.02 2.86 11.83
N ALA A 21 -0.45 3.73 12.67
CA ALA A 21 -0.62 5.17 12.55
C ALA A 21 -0.04 5.74 11.25
N GLU A 22 1.12 5.25 10.81
CA GLU A 22 1.72 5.69 9.55
C GLU A 22 1.00 5.08 8.34
N ILE A 23 0.62 3.80 8.41
CA ILE A 23 -0.14 3.16 7.33
C ILE A 23 -1.51 3.84 7.16
N ASP A 24 -2.19 4.19 8.26
CA ASP A 24 -3.47 4.91 8.22
C ASP A 24 -3.34 6.27 7.54
N LYS A 25 -2.23 7.00 7.76
CA LYS A 25 -1.95 8.26 7.06
C LYS A 25 -1.82 8.05 5.55
N VAL A 26 -1.09 7.02 5.12
CA VAL A 26 -0.92 6.69 3.70
C VAL A 26 -2.26 6.32 3.08
N ILE A 27 -3.05 5.48 3.74
CA ILE A 27 -4.39 5.08 3.29
C ILE A 27 -5.31 6.29 3.16
N ALA A 28 -5.38 7.14 4.19
CA ALA A 28 -6.20 8.33 4.18
C ALA A 28 -5.80 9.30 3.06
N HIS A 29 -4.49 9.47 2.84
CA HIS A 29 -3.97 10.30 1.75
C HIS A 29 -4.35 9.74 0.37
N THR A 30 -4.20 8.42 0.20
CA THR A 30 -4.51 7.70 -1.05
C THR A 30 -5.99 7.77 -1.41
N LEU A 31 -6.89 7.81 -0.41
CA LEU A 31 -8.35 7.87 -0.63
C LEU A 31 -8.91 9.29 -0.78
N ARG A 32 -8.07 10.34 -0.76
CA ARG A 32 -8.57 11.70 -0.97
C ARG A 32 -9.25 11.82 -2.35
N PRO A 33 -10.30 12.64 -2.50
CA PRO A 33 -11.08 12.71 -3.75
C PRO A 33 -10.28 13.08 -5.01
N VAL A 34 -9.12 13.72 -4.85
CA VAL A 34 -8.28 14.21 -5.96
C VAL A 34 -7.28 13.17 -6.47
N GLU A 35 -7.14 12.03 -5.78
CA GLU A 35 -6.19 10.99 -6.15
C GLU A 35 -6.66 10.18 -7.37
N SER A 36 -5.71 9.72 -8.18
CA SER A 36 -6.01 8.94 -9.39
C SER A 36 -6.54 7.54 -9.09
N ILE A 37 -6.49 7.07 -7.84
CA ILE A 37 -6.94 5.73 -7.46
C ILE A 37 -8.44 5.52 -7.75
N HIS A 38 -9.23 6.60 -7.74
CA HIS A 38 -10.67 6.58 -8.03
C HIS A 38 -11.02 6.30 -9.50
N TYR A 39 -10.04 6.23 -10.40
CA TYR A 39 -10.25 5.74 -11.76
C TYR A 39 -10.35 4.22 -11.85
N LEU A 40 -10.00 3.49 -10.79
CA LEU A 40 -10.13 2.04 -10.77
C LEU A 40 -11.62 1.64 -10.72
N PRO A 41 -12.06 0.66 -11.51
CA PRO A 41 -13.43 0.18 -11.52
C PRO A 41 -13.72 -0.77 -10.34
N VAL A 42 -13.26 -0.44 -9.15
CA VAL A 42 -13.42 -1.22 -7.92
C VAL A 42 -13.77 -0.31 -6.76
N THR A 43 -14.54 -0.81 -5.79
CA THR A 43 -14.79 -0.08 -4.55
C THR A 43 -13.53 -0.06 -3.69
N LEU A 44 -13.05 1.13 -3.36
CA LEU A 44 -11.89 1.32 -2.51
C LEU A 44 -12.32 1.74 -1.11
N THR A 45 -11.88 0.99 -0.11
CA THR A 45 -12.08 1.29 1.31
C THR A 45 -10.74 1.26 2.04
N PRO A 46 -10.63 1.90 3.22
CA PRO A 46 -9.43 1.80 4.05
C PRO A 46 -9.00 0.35 4.29
N ASP A 47 -9.94 -0.53 4.63
CA ASP A 47 -9.67 -1.94 4.89
C ASP A 47 -9.16 -2.68 3.65
N ALA A 48 -9.72 -2.39 2.47
CA ALA A 48 -9.27 -2.99 1.22
C ALA A 48 -7.83 -2.57 0.89
N LEU A 49 -7.45 -1.32 1.14
CA LEU A 49 -6.07 -0.85 0.96
C LEU A 49 -5.11 -1.46 1.99
N ARG A 50 -5.51 -1.54 3.27
CA ARG A 50 -4.72 -2.22 4.30
C ARG A 50 -4.44 -3.67 3.93
N ALA A 51 -5.48 -4.43 3.56
CA ALA A 51 -5.33 -5.82 3.13
C ALA A 51 -4.45 -5.95 1.88
N ALA A 52 -4.49 -4.97 0.96
CA ALA A 52 -3.61 -4.95 -0.20
C ALA A 52 -2.13 -4.75 0.20
N PHE A 53 -1.83 -3.86 1.14
CA PHE A 53 -0.47 -3.69 1.67
C PHE A 53 0.04 -4.94 2.37
N GLU A 54 -0.75 -5.54 3.25
CA GLU A 54 -0.41 -6.80 3.92
C GLU A 54 -0.16 -7.94 2.92
N LYS A 55 -0.97 -8.01 1.86
CA LYS A 55 -0.80 -8.99 0.79
C LYS A 55 0.53 -8.80 0.06
N VAL A 56 0.88 -7.56 -0.31
CA VAL A 56 2.18 -7.25 -0.93
C VAL A 56 3.33 -7.64 0.00
N GLU A 57 3.22 -7.33 1.29
CA GLU A 57 4.24 -7.68 2.28
C GLU A 57 4.44 -9.20 2.42
N SER A 58 3.36 -9.97 2.25
CA SER A 58 3.42 -11.44 2.29
C SER A 58 4.02 -12.09 1.05
N PHE A 59 4.24 -11.35 -0.04
CA PHE A 59 4.87 -11.90 -1.23
C PHE A 59 6.34 -12.20 -0.92
N LYS A 60 6.70 -13.49 -0.94
CA LYS A 60 8.09 -13.91 -0.80
C LYS A 60 8.88 -13.41 -2.01
N ALA A 61 9.94 -12.64 -1.77
CA ALA A 61 10.94 -12.30 -2.77
C ALA A 61 11.79 -13.50 -3.18
#